data_AF-A0A7V2JY44-F1
#
_entry.id   AF-A0A7V2JY44-F1
#
_cell.length_a   1.000
_cell.length_b   1.000
_cell.length_c   1.000
_cell.angle_alpha   90.00
_cell.angle_beta   90.00
_cell.angle_gamma   90.00
#
_symmetry.space_group_name_H-M   'P 1'
#
loop_
_entity.id
_entity.type
_entity.pdbx_description
1 polymer ?
#
loop_
_entity_poly.entity_id
_entity_poly.type
_entity_poly.pdbx_seq_one_letter_code
_entity_poly.pdbx_strand_id
1 'polypeptide(L)'
;ASLGLTDLGGFSLPQIVVESLHPVFSTYGLQTSYPLSEDEPGIRVSGPIRLYMEADLPAKDAIGIAVIESDCLPSDAVALHLAEKSGIPPQMLTLIAAPIASVVGATQIAGRVNESVIFTMKESLNVDPHIVKHIIGRAPVCPVSKDSSSTEKRPYPDDFIHYGGSALLTVDDFPDDDLGELAQQLAFESASIYGRLFYEVLREAGGIFEKIPNLNDINKPAQITINHLSSGRVSHAGKVEAERLVDLLEGRDCDAS
;
A
#
# COMPACT_ATOMS: atom_id res chain seq x y z
N ALA A 1 -10.87 10.00 1.89
CA ALA A 1 -9.46 10.42 1.67
C ALA A 1 -9.41 11.92 1.44
N SER A 2 -8.36 12.59 1.90
CA SER A 2 -8.12 14.02 1.64
C SER A 2 -6.67 14.26 1.23
N LEU A 3 -6.44 15.30 0.43
CA LEU A 3 -5.11 15.78 0.08
C LEU A 3 -4.77 17.01 0.91
N GLY A 4 -3.53 17.08 1.38
CA GLY A 4 -2.96 18.23 2.06
C GLY A 4 -1.51 18.44 1.65
N LEU A 5 -0.85 19.42 2.26
CA LEU A 5 0.60 19.58 2.19
C LEU A 5 1.21 19.15 3.53
N THR A 6 2.38 18.52 3.46
CA THR A 6 3.21 18.22 4.63
C THR A 6 4.58 18.85 4.44
N ASP A 7 5.20 19.26 5.55
CA ASP A 7 6.62 19.55 5.59
C ASP A 7 7.37 18.24 5.87
N LEU A 8 8.37 17.98 5.04
CA LEU A 8 9.27 16.85 5.17
C LEU A 8 10.70 17.39 5.16
N GLY A 9 11.19 17.76 6.34
CA GLY A 9 12.54 18.34 6.51
C GLY A 9 12.77 19.59 5.65
N GLY A 10 11.77 20.48 5.58
CA GLY A 10 11.82 21.71 4.77
C GLY A 10 11.30 21.56 3.33
N PHE A 11 11.03 20.33 2.86
CA PHE A 11 10.36 20.10 1.58
C PHE A 11 8.84 20.11 1.76
N SER A 12 8.14 20.94 1.00
CA SER A 12 6.68 20.89 0.94
C SER A 12 6.23 19.84 -0.08
N LEU A 13 5.64 18.75 0.41
CA LEU A 13 5.13 17.66 -0.43
C LEU A 13 3.61 17.51 -0.26
N PRO A 14 2.88 17.02 -1.28
CA PRO A 14 1.52 16.56 -1.07
C PRO A 14 1.52 15.39 -0.08
N GLN A 15 0.48 15.30 0.74
CA GLN A 15 0.20 14.18 1.62
C GLN A 15 -1.24 13.73 1.40
N ILE A 16 -1.46 12.43 1.44
CA ILE A 16 -2.80 11.87 1.48
C ILE A 16 -3.11 11.40 2.91
N VAL A 17 -4.33 11.66 3.36
CA VAL A 17 -4.89 11.10 4.59
C VAL A 17 -6.07 10.21 4.22
N VAL A 18 -6.08 8.99 4.72
CA VAL A 18 -7.09 7.96 4.45
C VAL A 18 -7.67 7.45 5.76
N GLU A 19 -8.99 7.31 5.81
CA GLU A 19 -9.73 6.84 6.98
C GLU A 19 -10.69 5.75 6.55
N SER A 20 -10.86 4.73 7.40
CA SER A 20 -11.87 3.70 7.21
C SER A 20 -12.46 3.23 8.54
N LEU A 21 -13.78 3.08 8.55
CA LEU A 21 -14.57 2.40 9.58
C LEU A 21 -14.89 0.94 9.20
N HIS A 22 -14.45 0.51 8.02
CA HIS A 22 -14.54 -0.88 7.57
C HIS A 22 -13.18 -1.33 7.03
N PRO A 23 -12.13 -1.38 7.88
CA PRO A 23 -10.75 -1.49 7.43
C PRO A 23 -10.55 -2.70 6.51
N VAL A 24 -10.86 -3.91 7.00
CA VAL A 24 -10.72 -5.17 6.25
C VAL A 24 -11.42 -5.13 4.89
N PHE A 25 -12.67 -4.68 4.84
CA PHE A 25 -13.42 -4.60 3.58
C PHE A 25 -12.76 -3.59 2.64
N SER A 26 -12.58 -2.34 3.09
CA SER A 26 -12.11 -1.25 2.24
C SER A 26 -10.67 -1.42 1.75
N THR A 27 -9.81 -2.02 2.56
CA THR A 27 -8.39 -2.19 2.23
C THR A 27 -8.16 -3.58 1.64
N TYR A 28 -8.20 -4.63 2.45
CA TYR A 28 -7.90 -5.99 2.00
C TYR A 28 -8.90 -6.51 0.97
N GLY A 29 -10.19 -6.18 1.10
CA GLY A 29 -11.24 -6.66 0.18
C GLY A 29 -11.32 -5.90 -1.15
N LEU A 30 -10.89 -4.63 -1.20
CA LEU A 30 -10.98 -3.79 -2.40
C LEU A 30 -9.62 -3.30 -2.88
N GLN A 31 -8.82 -2.68 -2.01
CA GLN A 31 -7.58 -2.02 -2.40
C GLN A 31 -6.46 -3.00 -2.71
N THR A 32 -6.25 -4.06 -1.94
CA THR A 32 -5.12 -4.99 -2.18
C THR A 32 -5.11 -5.46 -3.63
N SER A 33 -3.93 -5.35 -4.26
CA SER A 33 -3.75 -5.64 -5.67
C SER A 33 -3.23 -7.05 -5.89
N TYR A 34 -3.65 -7.68 -6.98
CA TYR A 34 -3.19 -9.00 -7.41
C TYR A 34 -2.73 -8.95 -8.86
N PRO A 35 -1.80 -9.83 -9.28
CA PRO A 35 -1.47 -9.97 -10.68
C PRO A 35 -2.72 -10.37 -11.48
N LEU A 36 -2.86 -9.84 -12.69
CA LEU A 36 -3.98 -10.16 -13.59
C LEU A 36 -4.03 -11.67 -13.85
N SER A 37 -2.87 -12.28 -14.10
CA SER A 37 -2.71 -13.73 -14.27
C SER A 37 -1.27 -14.14 -13.92
N GLU A 38 -1.03 -15.45 -13.79
CA GLU A 38 0.32 -16.00 -13.62
C GLU A 38 1.24 -15.70 -14.83
N ASP A 39 0.65 -15.58 -16.02
CA ASP A 39 1.36 -15.31 -17.27
C ASP A 39 1.63 -13.81 -17.50
N GLU A 40 0.84 -12.93 -16.87
CA GLU A 40 0.98 -11.46 -16.93
C GLU A 40 1.11 -10.84 -15.52
N PRO A 41 2.14 -11.21 -14.72
CA PRO A 41 2.25 -10.75 -13.34
C PRO A 41 2.50 -9.24 -13.22
N GLY A 42 3.03 -8.60 -14.28
CA GLY A 42 3.31 -7.17 -14.31
C GLY A 42 2.09 -6.27 -14.42
N ILE A 43 0.90 -6.80 -14.73
CA ILE A 43 -0.35 -6.03 -14.71
C ILE A 43 -1.03 -6.30 -13.37
N ARG A 44 -1.07 -5.29 -12.50
CA ARG A 44 -1.72 -5.44 -11.19
C ARG A 44 -3.12 -4.84 -11.19
N VAL A 45 -4.07 -5.60 -10.67
CA VAL A 45 -5.49 -5.23 -10.61
C VAL A 45 -5.91 -5.06 -9.16
N SER A 46 -6.62 -3.97 -8.89
CA SER A 46 -7.26 -3.68 -7.61
C SER A 46 -8.61 -3.02 -7.80
N GLY A 47 -9.30 -2.72 -6.71
CA GLY A 47 -10.55 -1.98 -6.69
C GLY A 47 -11.80 -2.86 -6.57
N PRO A 48 -12.99 -2.24 -6.69
CA PRO A 48 -14.27 -2.90 -6.43
C PRO A 48 -14.56 -4.17 -7.23
N ILE A 49 -13.93 -4.35 -8.39
CA ILE A 49 -14.06 -5.56 -9.21
C ILE A 49 -13.75 -6.85 -8.41
N ARG A 50 -12.87 -6.76 -7.41
CA ARG A 50 -12.47 -7.90 -6.58
C ARG A 50 -13.62 -8.56 -5.82
N LEU A 51 -14.66 -7.81 -5.48
CA LEU A 51 -15.85 -8.34 -4.83
C LEU A 51 -16.54 -9.45 -5.64
N TYR A 52 -16.48 -9.36 -6.97
CA TYR A 52 -17.08 -10.34 -7.86
C TYR A 52 -16.10 -11.46 -8.25
N MET A 53 -14.80 -11.21 -8.15
CA MET A 53 -13.77 -12.19 -8.48
C MET A 53 -13.47 -13.15 -7.32
N GLU A 54 -13.54 -12.69 -6.07
CA GLU A 54 -13.10 -13.46 -4.90
C GLU A 54 -14.24 -13.86 -3.96
N ALA A 55 -15.28 -13.02 -3.82
CA ALA A 55 -16.36 -13.25 -2.86
C ALA A 55 -17.58 -13.96 -3.45
N ASP A 56 -17.49 -14.44 -4.71
CA ASP A 56 -18.55 -15.14 -5.46
C ASP A 56 -19.92 -14.42 -5.38
N LEU A 57 -19.89 -13.08 -5.37
CA LEU A 57 -21.11 -12.29 -5.35
C LEU A 57 -21.82 -12.38 -6.71
N PRO A 58 -23.16 -12.45 -6.73
CA PRO A 58 -23.89 -12.52 -7.97
C PRO A 58 -23.67 -11.25 -8.81
N ALA A 59 -23.11 -11.42 -10.00
CA ALA A 59 -22.78 -10.33 -10.93
C ALA A 59 -23.98 -9.80 -11.74
N LYS A 60 -25.20 -10.29 -11.47
CA LYS A 60 -26.39 -9.89 -12.23
C LYS A 60 -26.64 -8.39 -12.07
N ASP A 61 -26.64 -7.67 -13.19
CA ASP A 61 -26.82 -6.21 -13.26
C ASP A 61 -25.73 -5.41 -12.52
N ALA A 62 -24.60 -6.03 -12.20
CA ALA A 62 -23.47 -5.36 -11.54
C ALA A 62 -22.66 -4.49 -12.51
N ILE A 63 -22.04 -3.44 -11.96
CA ILE A 63 -21.04 -2.62 -12.65
C ILE A 63 -19.68 -2.93 -12.03
N GLY A 64 -18.70 -3.26 -12.87
CA GLY A 64 -17.35 -3.59 -12.44
C GLY A 64 -16.41 -2.38 -12.58
N ILE A 65 -15.67 -2.06 -11.52
CA ILE A 65 -14.62 -1.02 -11.56
C ILE A 65 -13.30 -1.66 -11.17
N ALA A 66 -12.35 -1.66 -12.10
CA ALA A 66 -11.00 -2.13 -11.88
C ALA A 66 -10.00 -0.97 -11.96
N VAL A 67 -9.06 -0.94 -11.04
CA VAL A 67 -7.90 -0.04 -11.06
C VAL A 67 -6.69 -0.87 -11.45
N ILE A 68 -6.04 -0.48 -12.54
CA ILE A 68 -4.96 -1.22 -13.19
C ILE A 68 -3.69 -0.38 -13.12
N GLU A 69 -2.67 -0.92 -12.46
CA GLU A 69 -1.34 -0.33 -12.48
C GLU A 69 -0.62 -0.80 -13.75
N SER A 70 -0.44 0.12 -14.70
CA SER A 70 0.16 -0.18 -16.01
C SER A 70 0.66 1.09 -16.71
N ASP A 71 1.77 0.95 -17.44
CA ASP A 71 2.31 2.00 -18.30
C ASP A 71 1.53 2.17 -19.62
N CYS A 72 0.66 1.20 -19.94
CA CYS A 72 -0.13 1.15 -21.17
C CYS A 72 -1.62 1.12 -20.86
N LEU A 73 -2.44 1.50 -21.85
CA LEU A 73 -3.88 1.26 -21.74
C LEU A 73 -4.16 -0.26 -21.75
N PRO A 74 -5.10 -0.76 -20.93
CA PRO A 74 -5.48 -2.16 -20.92
C PRO A 74 -6.01 -2.58 -22.30
N SER A 75 -5.60 -3.74 -22.78
CA SER A 75 -6.10 -4.31 -24.03
C SER A 75 -7.50 -4.90 -23.86
N ASP A 76 -8.18 -5.19 -24.96
CA ASP A 76 -9.44 -5.93 -24.96
C ASP A 76 -9.30 -7.29 -24.26
N ALA A 77 -8.12 -7.93 -24.34
CA ALA A 77 -7.86 -9.20 -23.65
C ALA A 77 -7.91 -9.05 -22.12
N VAL A 78 -7.38 -7.95 -21.57
CA VAL A 78 -7.47 -7.64 -20.14
C VAL A 78 -8.93 -7.45 -19.73
N ALA A 79 -9.71 -6.69 -20.52
CA ALA A 79 -11.13 -6.46 -20.24
C ALA A 79 -11.94 -7.76 -20.28
N LEU A 80 -11.70 -8.62 -21.27
CA LEU A 80 -12.36 -9.92 -21.41
C LEU A 80 -11.99 -10.87 -20.26
N HIS A 81 -10.72 -10.89 -19.84
CA HIS A 81 -10.28 -11.69 -18.70
C HIS A 81 -10.99 -11.28 -17.41
N LEU A 82 -11.05 -9.97 -17.13
CA LEU A 82 -11.75 -9.45 -15.95
C LEU A 82 -13.26 -9.73 -16.03
N ALA A 83 -13.87 -9.63 -17.21
CA ALA A 83 -15.27 -9.96 -17.43
C ALA A 83 -15.57 -11.43 -17.12
N GLU A 84 -14.72 -12.35 -17.59
CA GLU A 84 -14.83 -13.77 -17.31
C GLU A 84 -14.72 -14.07 -15.81
N LYS A 85 -13.68 -13.52 -15.15
CA LYS A 85 -13.43 -13.74 -13.72
C LYS A 85 -14.50 -13.15 -12.81
N SER A 86 -15.07 -12.02 -13.17
CA SER A 86 -16.09 -11.34 -12.36
C SER A 86 -17.53 -11.73 -12.73
N GLY A 87 -17.75 -12.40 -13.87
CA GLY A 87 -19.09 -12.64 -14.41
C GLY A 87 -19.81 -11.37 -14.91
N ILE A 88 -19.13 -10.22 -14.96
CA ILE A 88 -19.70 -8.95 -15.41
C ILE A 88 -19.43 -8.77 -16.92
N PRO A 89 -20.45 -8.44 -17.73
CA PRO A 89 -20.23 -8.19 -19.16
C PRO A 89 -19.21 -7.08 -19.41
N PRO A 90 -18.35 -7.17 -20.44
CA PRO A 90 -17.31 -6.16 -20.71
C PRO A 90 -17.84 -4.74 -20.84
N GLN A 91 -19.07 -4.56 -21.36
CA GLN A 91 -19.70 -3.25 -21.53
C GLN A 91 -20.10 -2.58 -20.19
N MET A 92 -20.11 -3.36 -19.10
CA MET A 92 -20.39 -2.90 -17.74
C MET A 92 -19.09 -2.76 -16.90
N LEU A 93 -17.93 -2.94 -17.53
CA LEU A 93 -16.63 -2.72 -16.89
C LEU A 93 -16.12 -1.31 -17.14
N THR A 94 -15.59 -0.69 -16.10
CA THR A 94 -14.78 0.53 -16.17
C THR A 94 -13.37 0.20 -15.69
N LEU A 95 -12.39 0.36 -16.57
CA LEU A 95 -10.97 0.15 -16.26
C LEU A 95 -10.27 1.50 -16.12
N ILE A 96 -9.71 1.76 -14.95
CA ILE A 96 -8.91 2.95 -14.65
C ILE A 96 -7.44 2.53 -14.68
N ALA A 97 -6.68 3.00 -15.65
CA ALA A 97 -5.25 2.68 -15.77
C ALA A 97 -4.37 3.87 -15.34
N ALA A 98 -3.35 3.58 -14.53
CA ALA A 98 -2.37 4.59 -14.11
C ALA A 98 -0.95 3.99 -14.03
N PRO A 99 0.05 4.62 -14.68
CA PRO A 99 1.46 4.29 -14.49
C PRO A 99 1.92 4.61 -13.07
N ILE A 100 2.86 3.83 -12.51
CA ILE A 100 3.52 4.15 -11.23
C ILE A 100 4.18 5.54 -11.32
N ALA A 101 4.85 5.80 -12.45
CA ALA A 101 5.52 7.06 -12.79
C ALA A 101 4.54 8.20 -13.16
N SER A 102 3.46 8.36 -12.39
CA SER A 102 2.44 9.39 -12.58
C SER A 102 1.93 9.93 -11.26
N VAL A 103 1.33 11.13 -11.26
CA VAL A 103 0.74 11.72 -10.05
C VAL A 103 -0.35 10.81 -9.48
N VAL A 104 -1.14 10.18 -10.35
CA VAL A 104 -2.18 9.22 -9.94
C VAL A 104 -1.55 7.98 -9.31
N GLY A 105 -0.51 7.42 -9.94
CA GLY A 105 0.24 6.26 -9.43
C GLY A 105 0.85 6.50 -8.05
N ALA A 106 1.62 7.58 -7.91
CA ALA A 106 2.22 7.95 -6.62
C ALA A 106 1.16 8.23 -5.55
N THR A 107 0.07 8.92 -5.91
CA THR A 107 -1.01 9.24 -4.96
C THR A 107 -1.78 8.00 -4.53
N GLN A 108 -2.10 7.08 -5.45
CA GLN A 108 -2.82 5.86 -5.11
C GLN A 108 -1.99 4.95 -4.22
N ILE A 109 -0.67 4.84 -4.48
CA ILE A 109 0.22 4.02 -3.65
C ILE A 109 0.30 4.61 -2.24
N ALA A 110 0.55 5.92 -2.10
CA ALA A 110 0.50 6.58 -0.78
C ALA A 110 -0.85 6.37 -0.06
N GLY A 111 -1.96 6.32 -0.81
CA GLY A 111 -3.29 6.04 -0.28
C GLY A 111 -3.49 4.63 0.29
N ARG A 112 -2.56 3.70 0.03
CA ARG A 112 -2.57 2.32 0.53
C ARG A 112 -1.95 2.15 1.91
N VAL A 113 -1.54 3.22 2.59
CA VAL A 113 -0.94 3.13 3.94
C VAL A 113 -1.77 2.29 4.93
N ASN A 114 -3.10 2.39 4.89
CA ASN A 114 -3.98 1.54 5.73
C ASN A 114 -4.05 0.09 5.23
N GLU A 115 -3.92 -0.11 3.92
CA GLU A 115 -3.88 -1.44 3.31
C GLU A 115 -2.59 -2.17 3.68
N SER A 116 -1.44 -1.50 3.67
CA SER A 116 -0.17 -2.04 4.18
C SER A 116 -0.33 -2.65 5.56
N VAL A 117 -0.98 -1.93 6.49
CA VAL A 117 -1.23 -2.41 7.85
C VAL A 117 -2.12 -3.65 7.88
N ILE A 118 -3.30 -3.57 7.28
CA ILE A 118 -4.30 -4.66 7.32
C ILE A 118 -3.78 -5.91 6.58
N PHE A 119 -3.08 -5.71 5.46
CA PHE A 119 -2.43 -6.77 4.70
C PHE A 119 -1.36 -7.46 5.55
N THR A 120 -0.43 -6.71 6.18
CA THR A 120 0.61 -7.29 7.05
C THR A 120 0.01 -8.08 8.22
N MET A 121 -1.04 -7.57 8.88
CA MET A 121 -1.73 -8.32 9.94
C MET A 121 -2.17 -9.70 9.46
N LYS A 122 -2.83 -9.76 8.30
CA LYS A 122 -3.40 -10.99 7.76
C LYS A 122 -2.37 -11.93 7.13
N GLU A 123 -1.53 -11.41 6.25
CA GLU A 123 -0.68 -12.20 5.34
C GLU A 123 0.73 -12.46 5.89
N SER A 124 1.15 -11.70 6.90
CA SER A 124 2.47 -11.88 7.53
C SER A 124 2.35 -12.31 8.99
N LEU A 125 1.62 -11.56 9.81
CA LEU A 125 1.58 -11.79 11.26
C LEU A 125 0.56 -12.86 11.68
N ASN A 126 -0.34 -13.25 10.77
CA ASN A 126 -1.46 -14.15 11.04
C ASN A 126 -2.32 -13.69 12.24
N VAL A 127 -2.48 -12.36 12.37
CA VAL A 127 -3.36 -11.70 13.34
C VAL A 127 -4.66 -11.35 12.64
N ASP A 128 -5.79 -11.65 13.26
CA ASP A 128 -7.11 -11.34 12.69
C ASP A 128 -7.27 -9.81 12.52
N PRO A 129 -7.34 -9.29 11.28
CA PRO A 129 -7.48 -7.85 11.08
C PRO A 129 -8.88 -7.32 11.44
N HIS A 130 -9.87 -8.18 11.72
CA HIS A 130 -11.19 -7.77 12.16
C HIS A 130 -11.22 -7.19 13.59
N ILE A 131 -10.13 -7.31 14.34
CA ILE A 131 -9.95 -6.56 15.60
C ILE A 131 -9.89 -5.05 15.35
N VAL A 132 -9.44 -4.62 14.16
CA VAL A 132 -9.33 -3.19 13.80
C VAL A 132 -10.70 -2.64 13.43
N LYS A 133 -11.28 -1.82 14.31
CA LYS A 133 -12.62 -1.23 14.12
C LYS A 133 -12.57 0.09 13.35
N HIS A 134 -11.43 0.78 13.43
CA HIS A 134 -11.20 2.04 12.75
C HIS A 134 -9.71 2.21 12.48
N ILE A 135 -9.37 2.80 11.33
CA ILE A 135 -7.99 3.11 10.98
C ILE A 135 -7.93 4.46 10.26
N ILE A 136 -6.99 5.30 10.67
CA ILE A 136 -6.59 6.51 9.96
C ILE A 136 -5.11 6.39 9.64
N GLY A 137 -4.74 6.63 8.39
CA GLY A 137 -3.36 6.64 7.98
C GLY A 137 -3.06 7.83 7.10
N ARG A 138 -1.78 8.17 7.04
CA ARG A 138 -1.24 9.22 6.18
C ARG A 138 0.07 8.79 5.57
N ALA A 139 0.34 9.25 4.36
CA ALA A 139 1.65 9.10 3.73
C ALA A 139 1.92 10.32 2.83
N PRO A 140 3.16 10.85 2.80
CA PRO A 140 3.57 11.78 1.77
C PRO A 140 3.45 11.14 0.39
N VAL A 141 3.11 11.93 -0.63
CA VAL A 141 3.06 11.49 -2.01
C VAL A 141 4.45 11.66 -2.62
N CYS A 142 5.00 10.56 -3.12
CA CYS A 142 6.28 10.55 -3.81
C CYS A 142 6.29 11.53 -5.00
N PRO A 143 7.32 12.37 -5.15
CA PRO A 143 7.54 13.13 -6.37
C PRO A 143 7.67 12.21 -7.58
N VAL A 144 7.16 12.66 -8.73
CA VAL A 144 7.08 11.84 -9.94
C VAL A 144 8.20 12.18 -10.91
N SER A 145 8.79 11.15 -11.51
CA SER A 145 9.72 11.26 -12.63
C SER A 145 9.15 10.58 -13.85
N LYS A 146 9.49 11.05 -15.05
CA LYS A 146 9.19 10.35 -16.31
C LYS A 146 10.14 9.17 -16.56
N ASP A 147 11.26 9.12 -15.84
CA ASP A 147 12.19 8.02 -15.91
C ASP A 147 11.68 6.86 -15.05
N SER A 148 11.37 5.74 -15.70
CA SER A 148 10.90 4.50 -15.08
C SER A 148 12.01 3.48 -14.83
N SER A 149 13.28 3.83 -15.07
CA SER A 149 14.41 2.93 -14.87
C SER A 149 14.44 2.33 -13.46
N SER A 150 14.67 1.02 -13.38
CA SER A 150 14.86 0.28 -12.12
C SER A 150 16.33 0.19 -11.70
N THR A 151 17.25 0.72 -12.49
CA THR A 151 18.71 0.60 -12.26
C THR A 151 19.35 1.83 -11.65
N GLU A 152 18.66 2.97 -11.68
CA GLU A 152 19.13 4.23 -11.11
C GLU A 152 18.52 4.49 -9.73
N LYS A 153 19.30 5.11 -8.85
CA LYS A 153 18.84 5.57 -7.54
C LYS A 153 17.79 6.65 -7.75
N ARG A 154 16.54 6.34 -7.44
CA ARG A 154 15.42 7.27 -7.52
C ARG A 154 14.40 7.03 -6.41
N PRO A 155 13.58 8.03 -6.08
CA PRO A 155 12.47 7.84 -5.16
C PRO A 155 11.45 6.85 -5.73
N TYR A 156 11.04 5.87 -4.91
CA TYR A 156 9.89 5.01 -5.18
C TYR A 156 8.72 5.36 -4.26
N PRO A 157 7.46 5.24 -4.70
CA PRO A 157 6.30 5.50 -3.84
C PRO A 157 6.31 4.70 -2.53
N ASP A 158 6.80 3.47 -2.55
CA ASP A 158 6.93 2.59 -1.39
C ASP A 158 7.83 3.20 -0.29
N ASP A 159 8.94 3.86 -0.66
CA ASP A 159 9.84 4.51 0.30
C ASP A 159 9.09 5.55 1.16
N PHE A 160 8.11 6.25 0.59
CA PHE A 160 7.34 7.27 1.32
C PHE A 160 6.29 6.68 2.26
N ILE A 161 5.89 5.42 2.08
CA ILE A 161 5.13 4.67 3.08
C ILE A 161 6.08 4.15 4.16
N HIS A 162 7.16 3.51 3.75
CA HIS A 162 8.16 2.87 4.61
C HIS A 162 8.81 3.84 5.59
N TYR A 163 9.18 5.03 5.13
CA TYR A 163 9.89 6.04 5.94
C TYR A 163 9.05 7.27 6.28
N GLY A 164 7.93 7.49 5.57
CA GLY A 164 7.06 8.67 5.74
C GLY A 164 5.66 8.35 6.25
N GLY A 165 5.21 7.10 6.16
CA GLY A 165 3.85 6.68 6.46
C GLY A 165 3.57 6.59 7.95
N SER A 166 2.34 6.88 8.35
CA SER A 166 1.88 6.67 9.73
C SER A 166 0.47 6.11 9.72
N ALA A 167 0.15 5.21 10.64
CA ALA A 167 -1.21 4.75 10.87
C ALA A 167 -1.58 4.75 12.36
N LEU A 168 -2.83 5.14 12.64
CA LEU A 168 -3.50 5.03 13.92
C LEU A 168 -4.64 4.03 13.77
N LEU A 169 -4.58 2.96 14.57
CA LEU A 169 -5.61 1.94 14.64
C LEU A 169 -6.39 2.10 15.93
N THR A 170 -7.71 1.97 15.86
CA THR A 170 -8.53 1.66 17.03
C THR A 170 -8.93 0.19 16.94
N VAL A 171 -8.47 -0.59 17.91
CA VAL A 171 -8.70 -2.03 17.98
C VAL A 171 -9.63 -2.38 19.13
N ASP A 172 -10.31 -3.51 19.03
CA ASP A 172 -11.12 -4.08 20.10
C ASP A 172 -10.93 -5.61 20.08
N ASP A 173 -11.29 -6.28 21.18
CA ASP A 173 -11.12 -7.73 21.34
C ASP A 173 -9.66 -8.22 21.20
N PHE A 174 -8.67 -7.46 21.71
CA PHE A 174 -7.24 -7.83 21.66
C PHE A 174 -6.56 -7.74 23.04
N PRO A 175 -5.60 -8.61 23.39
CA PRO A 175 -4.94 -8.54 24.70
C PRO A 175 -4.10 -7.27 24.87
N ASP A 176 -4.31 -6.56 25.99
CA ASP A 176 -3.58 -5.34 26.34
C ASP A 176 -2.05 -5.56 26.36
N ASP A 177 -1.59 -6.70 26.87
CA ASP A 177 -0.17 -7.02 27.03
C ASP A 177 0.54 -7.22 25.68
N ASP A 178 -0.21 -7.55 24.63
CA ASP A 178 0.30 -7.84 23.29
C ASP A 178 0.30 -6.59 22.37
N LEU A 179 -0.33 -5.48 22.80
CA LEU A 179 -0.47 -4.27 21.98
C LEU A 179 0.87 -3.66 21.55
N GLY A 180 1.85 -3.70 22.46
CA GLY A 180 3.20 -3.19 22.19
C GLY A 180 3.92 -3.99 21.12
N GLU A 181 3.83 -5.32 21.19
CA GLU A 181 4.42 -6.23 20.21
C GLU A 181 3.74 -6.07 18.85
N LEU A 182 2.41 -6.01 18.80
CA LEU A 182 1.67 -5.78 17.55
C LEU A 182 2.09 -4.45 16.90
N ALA A 183 2.23 -3.37 17.67
CA ALA A 183 2.69 -2.09 17.14
C ALA A 183 4.09 -2.19 16.53
N GLN A 184 5.02 -2.87 17.22
CA GLN A 184 6.39 -3.09 16.74
C GLN A 184 6.42 -3.90 15.45
N GLN A 185 5.66 -5.00 15.39
CA GLN A 185 5.58 -5.88 14.22
C GLN A 185 4.88 -5.23 13.02
N LEU A 186 4.05 -4.20 13.22
CA LEU A 186 3.40 -3.45 12.14
C LEU A 186 4.22 -2.27 11.63
N ALA A 187 5.23 -1.81 12.38
CA ALA A 187 6.10 -0.72 11.96
C ALA A 187 7.18 -1.21 10.98
N PHE A 188 7.57 -0.36 10.04
CA PHE A 188 8.59 -0.66 9.03
C PHE A 188 9.95 -1.06 9.61
N GLU A 189 10.28 -0.59 10.81
CA GLU A 189 11.48 -1.00 11.57
C GLU A 189 11.59 -2.53 11.77
N SER A 190 10.46 -3.26 11.73
CA SER A 190 10.46 -4.73 11.84
C SER A 190 10.68 -5.47 10.52
N ALA A 191 10.58 -4.78 9.38
CA ALA A 191 10.70 -5.41 8.07
C ALA A 191 12.15 -5.80 7.77
N SER A 192 12.35 -6.95 7.12
CA SER A 192 13.70 -7.44 6.77
C SER A 192 14.49 -6.53 5.81
N ILE A 193 13.81 -5.59 5.15
CA ILE A 193 14.40 -4.59 4.25
C ILE A 193 14.63 -3.22 4.90
N TYR A 194 14.35 -3.08 6.20
CA TYR A 194 14.50 -1.80 6.91
C TYR A 194 15.90 -1.20 6.72
N GLY A 195 15.95 0.11 6.50
CA GLY A 195 17.16 0.88 6.25
C GLY A 195 17.61 0.91 4.79
N ARG A 196 16.98 0.12 3.91
CA ARG A 196 17.27 0.06 2.46
C ARG A 196 16.23 0.83 1.66
N LEU A 197 16.62 1.37 0.51
CA LEU A 197 15.68 2.01 -0.41
C LEU A 197 15.01 0.95 -1.29
N PHE A 198 13.73 1.16 -1.63
CA PHE A 198 12.95 0.16 -2.35
C PHE A 198 13.52 -0.14 -3.75
N TYR A 199 14.13 0.85 -4.40
CA TYR A 199 14.81 0.60 -5.69
C TYR A 199 15.94 -0.42 -5.57
N GLU A 200 16.66 -0.45 -4.45
CA GLU A 200 17.77 -1.38 -4.24
C GLU A 200 17.25 -2.81 -4.10
N VAL A 201 16.17 -2.95 -3.33
CA VAL A 201 15.45 -4.22 -3.12
C VAL A 201 14.90 -4.73 -4.46
N LEU A 202 14.24 -3.86 -5.23
CA LEU A 202 13.68 -4.22 -6.52
C LEU A 202 14.77 -4.58 -7.55
N ARG A 203 15.88 -3.84 -7.56
CA ARG A 203 17.04 -4.11 -8.44
C ARG A 203 17.66 -5.48 -8.14
N GLU A 204 17.82 -5.84 -6.87
CA GLU A 204 18.33 -7.16 -6.47
C GLU A 204 17.38 -8.30 -6.83
N ALA A 205 16.07 -8.04 -6.85
CA ALA A 205 15.06 -8.96 -7.37
C ALA A 205 15.00 -9.01 -8.92
N GLY A 206 15.91 -8.31 -9.61
CA GLY A 206 15.98 -8.27 -11.07
C GLY A 206 14.87 -7.43 -11.72
N GLY A 207 14.30 -6.46 -10.98
CA GLY A 207 13.19 -5.64 -11.44
C GLY A 207 11.82 -6.30 -11.32
N ILE A 208 11.72 -7.46 -10.66
CA ILE A 208 10.48 -8.25 -10.58
C ILE A 208 9.99 -8.23 -9.13
N PHE A 209 8.87 -7.55 -8.89
CA PHE A 209 8.28 -7.36 -7.56
C PHE A 209 8.01 -8.68 -6.83
N GLU A 210 7.48 -9.68 -7.54
CA GLU A 210 7.13 -11.01 -7.03
C GLU A 210 8.35 -11.81 -6.55
N LYS A 211 9.57 -11.41 -6.94
CA LYS A 211 10.82 -12.08 -6.54
C LYS A 211 11.46 -11.47 -5.31
N ILE A 212 10.88 -10.41 -4.73
CA ILE A 212 11.40 -9.83 -3.50
C ILE A 212 11.18 -10.82 -2.34
N PRO A 213 12.23 -11.20 -1.59
CA PRO A 213 12.09 -12.09 -0.44
C PRO A 213 11.17 -11.49 0.63
N ASN A 214 10.37 -12.34 1.29
CA ASN A 214 9.41 -11.93 2.33
C ASN A 214 8.44 -10.83 1.88
N LEU A 215 8.05 -10.80 0.59
CA LEU A 215 7.22 -9.76 0.00
C LEU A 215 5.97 -9.40 0.83
N ASN A 216 5.33 -10.38 1.47
CA ASN A 216 4.14 -10.14 2.27
C ASN A 216 4.39 -9.33 3.56
N ASP A 217 5.65 -9.17 3.97
CA ASP A 217 6.05 -8.49 5.20
C ASP A 217 6.81 -7.18 4.95
N ILE A 218 7.14 -6.81 3.71
CA ILE A 218 7.99 -5.63 3.48
C ILE A 218 7.23 -4.30 3.51
N ASN A 219 5.92 -4.32 3.21
CA ASN A 219 5.13 -3.11 3.08
C ASN A 219 4.47 -2.74 4.40
N LYS A 220 5.20 -1.96 5.18
CA LYS A 220 4.77 -1.45 6.49
C LYS A 220 4.95 0.06 6.55
N PRO A 221 4.09 0.82 7.26
CA PRO A 221 4.32 2.24 7.46
C PRO A 221 5.44 2.50 8.47
N ALA A 222 6.06 3.66 8.38
CA ALA A 222 7.15 4.09 9.26
C ALA A 222 6.76 4.10 10.75
N GLN A 223 5.50 4.45 11.04
CA GLN A 223 5.03 4.66 12.41
C GLN A 223 3.62 4.08 12.62
N ILE A 224 3.43 3.41 13.76
CA ILE A 224 2.17 2.81 14.18
C ILE A 224 1.77 3.34 15.56
N THR A 225 0.49 3.69 15.69
CA THR A 225 -0.16 3.93 16.99
C THR A 225 -1.40 3.06 17.08
N ILE A 226 -1.55 2.32 18.19
CA ILE A 226 -2.70 1.46 18.43
C ILE A 226 -3.41 1.94 19.69
N ASN A 227 -4.68 2.26 19.57
CA ASN A 227 -5.59 2.56 20.67
C ASN A 227 -6.51 1.36 20.92
N HIS A 228 -6.48 0.80 22.13
CA HIS A 228 -7.36 -0.29 22.51
C HIS A 228 -8.67 0.25 23.08
N LEU A 229 -9.78 -0.01 22.38
CA LEU A 229 -11.09 0.60 22.62
C LEU A 229 -11.62 0.31 24.02
N SER A 230 -11.50 -0.94 24.47
CA SER A 230 -12.06 -1.38 25.74
C SER A 230 -11.27 -0.91 26.98
N SER A 231 -9.95 -0.75 26.87
CA SER A 231 -9.08 -0.39 28.01
C SER A 231 -8.59 1.06 27.98
N GLY A 232 -8.64 1.72 26.82
CA GLY A 232 -8.06 3.04 26.59
C GLY A 232 -6.52 3.05 26.56
N ARG A 233 -5.87 1.87 26.56
CA ARG A 233 -4.41 1.79 26.43
C ARG A 233 -3.98 2.20 25.02
N VAL A 234 -2.82 2.84 24.96
CA VAL A 234 -2.20 3.25 23.70
C VAL A 234 -0.79 2.68 23.63
N SER A 235 -0.49 2.01 22.53
CA SER A 235 0.85 1.53 22.17
C SER A 235 1.35 2.22 20.92
N HIS A 236 2.67 2.37 20.82
CA HIS A 236 3.33 3.12 19.77
C HIS A 236 4.64 2.44 19.37
N ALA A 237 4.94 2.40 18.08
CA ALA A 237 6.22 1.93 17.57
C ALA A 237 6.58 2.57 16.23
N GLY A 238 7.87 2.52 15.90
CA GLY A 238 8.41 3.14 14.70
C GLY A 238 8.48 4.66 14.77
N LYS A 239 8.97 5.26 13.69
CA LYS A 239 9.17 6.70 13.56
C LYS A 239 9.16 7.10 12.09
N VAL A 240 8.72 8.32 11.83
CA VAL A 240 8.92 8.96 10.52
C VAL A 240 10.39 9.36 10.38
N GLU A 241 11.06 8.89 9.33
CA GLU A 241 12.45 9.21 8.99
C GLU A 241 12.50 10.29 7.90
N ALA A 242 12.09 11.51 8.24
CA ALA A 242 12.02 12.61 7.28
C ALA A 242 13.37 12.93 6.63
N GLU A 243 14.46 12.91 7.40
CA GLU A 243 15.82 13.19 6.91
C GLU A 243 16.25 12.19 5.83
N ARG A 244 15.95 10.90 5.99
CA ARG A 244 16.25 9.87 4.98
C ARG A 244 15.53 10.14 3.67
N LEU A 245 14.26 10.54 3.73
CA LEU A 245 13.51 10.92 2.53
C LEU A 245 14.04 12.23 1.92
N VAL A 246 14.51 13.18 2.73
CA VAL A 246 15.19 14.38 2.22
C VAL A 246 16.49 14.02 1.50
N ASP A 247 17.32 13.16 2.08
CA ASP A 247 18.56 12.69 1.46
C ASP A 247 18.29 12.01 0.12
N LEU A 248 17.24 11.17 0.06
CA LEU A 248 16.75 10.55 -1.16
C LEU A 248 16.35 11.59 -2.23
N LEU A 249 15.61 12.63 -1.83
CA LEU A 249 15.15 13.68 -2.75
C LEU A 249 16.29 14.57 -3.26
N GLU A 250 17.31 14.79 -2.44
CA GLU A 250 18.50 15.56 -2.82
C GLU A 250 19.58 14.73 -3.52
N GLY A 251 19.36 13.41 -3.64
CA GLY A 251 20.33 12.49 -4.23
C GLY A 251 21.58 12.26 -3.38
N ARG A 252 21.52 12.53 -2.07
CA ARG A 252 22.60 12.28 -1.12
C ARG A 252 22.67 10.78 -0.77
N ASP A 253 23.87 10.26 -0.54
CA ASP A 253 24.04 8.89 -0.07
C ASP A 253 23.69 8.80 1.42
N CYS A 254 22.78 7.88 1.76
CA CYS A 254 22.31 7.68 3.14
C CYS A 254 23.37 7.05 4.07
N ASP A 255 24.59 6.80 3.56
CA ASP A 255 25.71 6.25 4.31
C ASP A 255 26.52 7.38 5.00
N ALA A 256 25.88 8.10 5.93
CA ALA A 256 26.59 9.05 6.77
C ALA A 256 25.91 9.30 8.13
N SER A 257 25.58 8.25 8.89
CA SER A 257 25.52 8.29 10.37
C SER A 257 25.41 6.90 10.99
#